data_AF-A0A2H6FKZ5-F1
#
_entry.id   AF-A0A2H6FKZ5-F1
#
_cell.length_a   1.000
_cell.length_b   1.000
_cell.length_c   1.000
_cell.angle_alpha   90.00
_cell.angle_beta   90.00
_cell.angle_gamma   90.00
#
_symmetry.space_group_name_H-M   'P 1'
#
loop_
_entity.id
_entity.type
_entity.pdbx_description
1 polymer ?
#
loop_
_entity_poly.entity_id
_entity_poly.type
_entity_poly.pdbx_seq_one_letter_code
_entity_poly.pdbx_strand_id
1 'polypeptide(L)' 'MALSVRMQRPTLNDVFLKLTGKGIRHGGHGDSNEIKDAIRAYRRRFDRG' A
#
# COMPACT_ATOMS: atom_id res chain seq x y z
N MET A 1 31.12 -1.27 32.69
CA MET A 1 29.74 -0.73 32.67
C MET A 1 29.14 -1.05 31.30
N ALA A 2 28.18 -1.96 31.21
CA ALA A 2 27.58 -2.35 29.93
C ALA A 2 26.22 -1.67 29.78
N LEU A 3 26.08 -0.78 28.80
CA LEU A 3 24.82 -0.12 28.47
C LEU A 3 23.95 -1.13 27.70
N SER A 4 22.84 -1.59 28.27
CA SER A 4 21.89 -2.43 27.56
C SER A 4 21.18 -1.60 26.48
N VAL A 5 21.63 -1.71 25.23
CA VAL A 5 20.97 -1.06 24.09
C VAL A 5 19.71 -1.86 23.76
N ARG A 6 18.53 -1.29 24.02
CA ARG A 6 17.26 -1.89 23.63
C ARG A 6 17.11 -1.72 22.11
N MET A 7 17.51 -2.75 21.37
CA MET A 7 17.32 -2.79 19.91
C MET A 7 15.83 -2.61 19.60
N GLN A 8 15.51 -1.58 18.81
CA GLN A 8 14.14 -1.30 18.42
C GLN A 8 13.61 -2.48 17.58
N ARG A 9 12.42 -2.98 17.91
CA ARG A 9 11.78 -4.03 17.11
C ARG A 9 11.36 -3.42 15.76
N PRO A 10 11.49 -4.15 14.64
CA PRO A 10 11.04 -3.64 13.35
C PRO A 10 9.54 -3.33 13.43
N THR A 11 9.17 -2.15 12.96
CA THR A 11 7.78 -1.74 12.86
C THR A 11 7.12 -2.44 11.66
N LEU A 12 5.79 -2.41 11.61
CA LEU A 12 5.02 -2.88 10.46
C LEU A 12 5.49 -2.21 9.16
N ASN A 13 5.78 -0.90 9.21
CA ASN A 13 6.24 -0.16 8.04
C ASN A 13 7.63 -0.62 7.58
N ASP A 14 8.52 -0.99 8.50
CA ASP A 14 9.86 -1.49 8.15
C ASP A 14 9.78 -2.84 7.44
N VAL A 15 8.92 -3.74 7.94
CA VAL A 15 8.66 -5.03 7.29
C VAL A 15 8.01 -4.82 5.92
N PHE A 16 6.99 -3.97 5.85
CA PHE A 16 6.28 -3.67 4.61
C PHE A 16 7.20 -3.02 3.56
N LEU A 17 8.02 -2.05 3.96
CA LEU A 17 9.00 -1.40 3.10
C LEU A 17 10.03 -2.40 2.59
N LYS A 18 10.52 -3.30 3.46
CA LYS A 18 11.46 -4.35 3.06
C LYS A 18 10.86 -5.30 2.01
N LEU A 19 9.57 -5.64 2.13
CA LEU A 19 8.92 -6.58 1.22
C LEU A 19 8.46 -5.95 -0.09
N THR A 20 8.04 -4.68 -0.06
CA THR A 20 7.36 -4.05 -1.19
C THR A 20 8.15 -2.92 -1.84
N GLY A 21 9.22 -2.44 -1.19
CA GLY A 21 9.98 -1.25 -1.60
C GLY A 21 9.18 0.05 -1.47
N LYS A 22 7.99 0.03 -0.88
CA LYS A 22 7.09 1.18 -0.73
C LYS A 22 6.67 1.34 0.73
N GLY A 23 6.52 2.57 1.20
CA GLY A 23 5.94 2.84 2.52
C GLY A 23 4.44 2.55 2.52
N ILE A 24 3.88 2.17 3.67
CA ILE A 24 2.42 1.89 3.79
C ILE A 24 1.60 3.14 3.45
N ARG A 25 2.16 4.33 3.71
CA ARG A 25 1.53 5.62 3.43
C ARG A 25 2.52 6.56 2.77
N HIS A 26 2.80 6.36 1.48
CA HIS A 26 3.51 7.34 0.65
C HIS A 26 2.87 7.48 -0.72
N GLY A 27 1.61 7.88 -0.70
CA GLY A 27 0.74 8.00 -1.86
C GLY A 27 -0.65 7.83 -1.33
N GLY A 28 -1.43 8.91 -1.28
CA GLY A 28 -2.85 8.83 -0.98
C GLY A 28 -3.45 7.69 -1.79
N HIS A 29 -4.47 7.03 -1.22
CA HIS A 29 -5.37 6.18 -1.99
C HIS A 29 -5.39 6.68 -3.43
N GLY A 30 -4.88 5.86 -4.37
CA GLY A 30 -5.03 6.13 -5.80
C GLY A 30 -6.45 6.62 -5.97
N ASP A 31 -6.55 7.84 -6.53
CA ASP A 31 -7.73 8.69 -6.49
C ASP A 31 -8.98 7.80 -6.56
N SER A 32 -9.95 7.95 -5.66
CA SER A 32 -11.11 7.06 -5.60
C SER A 32 -11.77 6.85 -6.98
N ASN A 33 -11.53 7.79 -7.91
CA ASN A 33 -11.80 7.68 -9.33
C ASN A 33 -11.09 6.55 -10.08
N GLU A 34 -9.81 6.23 -9.86
CA GLU A 34 -9.10 5.17 -10.60
C GLU A 34 -9.81 3.82 -10.47
N ILE A 35 -10.27 3.49 -9.27
CA ILE A 35 -11.04 2.26 -9.01
C ILE A 35 -12.42 2.35 -9.68
N LYS A 36 -13.11 3.49 -9.55
CA LYS A 36 -14.43 3.70 -10.19
C LYS A 36 -14.34 3.64 -11.72
N ASP A 37 -13.27 4.16 -12.30
CA ASP A 37 -13.02 4.18 -13.74
C ASP A 37 -12.65 2.80 -14.28
N ALA A 38 -11.86 2.03 -13.54
CA ALA A 38 -11.61 0.63 -13.84
C ALA A 38 -12.91 -0.19 -13.85
N ILE A 39 -13.77 -0.01 -12.82
CA ILE A 39 -15.09 -0.66 -12.76
C ILE A 39 -15.96 -0.23 -13.95
N ARG A 40 -16.02 1.07 -14.26
CA ARG A 40 -16.82 1.60 -15.39
C ARG A 40 -16.32 1.07 -16.74
N ALA A 41 -15.00 0.93 -16.91
CA ALA A 41 -14.39 0.40 -18.13
C ALA A 41 -14.72 -1.09 -18.31
N TYR A 42 -14.65 -1.88 -17.24
CA TYR A 42 -15.04 -3.29 -17.25
C TYR A 42 -16.51 -3.45 -17.65
N ARG A 43 -17.43 -2.74 -16.97
CA ARG A 43 -18.86 -2.78 -17.28
C ARG A 43 -19.17 -2.40 -18.73
N ARG A 44 -18.49 -1.40 -19.29
CA ARG A 44 -18.65 -1.03 -20.72
C ARG A 44 -18.28 -2.14 -21.69
N ARG A 45 -17.32 -2.99 -21.33
CA ARG A 45 -16.83 -4.08 -22.19
C ARG A 45 -17.70 -5.33 -22.11
N PHE A 46 -18.34 -5.58 -20.96
CA PHE A 46 -19.00 -6.86 -20.69
C PHE A 46 -20.51 -6.77 -20.38
N ASP A 47 -21.01 -5.61 -19.93
CA ASP A 47 -22.44 -5.44 -19.59
C ASP A 47 -23.30 -4.99 -20.79
N ARG A 48 -22.70 -4.62 -21.93
CA ARG A 48 -23.43 -4.42 -23.20
C ARG A 48 -23.46 -5.73 -23.99
N GLY A 49 -24.10 -6.73 -23.42
CA GLY A 49 -24.67 -7.87 -24.15
C GLY A 49 -26.13 -7.62 -24.40
#